data_AF-A0A0F2CC74-F1
#
_entry.id   AF-A0A0F2CC74-F1
#
_cell.length_a   1.000
_cell.length_b   1.000
_cell.length_c   1.000
_cell.angle_alpha   90.00
_cell.angle_beta   90.00
_cell.angle_gamma   90.00
#
_symmetry.space_group_name_H-M   'P 1'
#
loop_
_entity.id
_entity.type
_entity.pdbx_description
1 polymer ?
#
loop_
_entity_poly.entity_id
_entity_poly.type
_entity_poly.pdbx_seq_one_letter_code
_entity_poly.pdbx_strand_id
1 'polypeptide(L)'
;MPGLVEGASEGRGLGLEFLRHVERCTALLHVLDCATLEPGRDPISDLDVILGELGAYEVPEGQTPLLERPQFIALNKIDVPEARDLAEMVRPDLEARGFRVFEISTISHEGLRPLTLALGELVDKHRAEAAVAAPKERVIIRPRRSKKEFSIRVEGGTYGNVYRIMGEKPVRWVQQTDFQNEEAVGFLADRLEKLGVEDELFRVGAVQGSTVVIGEGDSIVFDWEPTMSSAAELMAAPRGTDPRLAPNDRRTTSERRATYYERMDAKAAARAEVEAQRLAAYREEGE
;
A
#
# COMPACT_ATOMS: atom_id res chain seq x y z
N MET A 1 1.01 -24.48 -33.95
CA MET A 1 0.05 -25.00 -32.96
C MET A 1 -0.13 -26.47 -33.28
N PRO A 2 0.24 -27.42 -32.39
CA PRO A 2 0.11 -28.85 -32.67
C PRO A 2 -1.36 -29.19 -32.93
N GLY A 3 -1.62 -30.11 -33.86
CA GLY A 3 -2.97 -30.53 -34.22
C GLY A 3 -3.72 -31.09 -33.01
N LEU A 4 -4.99 -30.70 -32.88
CA LEU A 4 -5.90 -31.35 -31.95
C LEU A 4 -6.05 -32.82 -32.38
N VAL A 5 -5.86 -33.72 -31.43
CA VAL A 5 -6.17 -35.14 -31.58
C VAL A 5 -7.48 -35.42 -30.84
N GLU A 6 -8.20 -36.44 -31.25
CA GLU A 6 -9.44 -36.87 -30.59
C GLU A 6 -9.24 -37.06 -29.07
N GLY A 7 -10.15 -36.53 -28.26
CA GLY A 7 -10.11 -36.59 -26.80
C GLY A 7 -9.22 -35.51 -26.14
N ALA A 8 -8.83 -34.47 -26.88
CA ALA A 8 -8.08 -33.33 -26.36
C ALA A 8 -8.84 -32.58 -25.23
N SER A 9 -10.17 -32.46 -25.37
CA SER A 9 -11.06 -31.85 -24.38
C SER A 9 -11.20 -32.67 -23.09
N GLU A 10 -11.06 -34.00 -23.16
CA GLU A 10 -11.15 -34.93 -22.01
C GLU A 10 -9.83 -35.03 -21.21
N GLY A 11 -8.82 -34.22 -21.54
CA GLY A 11 -7.52 -34.22 -20.86
C GLY A 11 -6.57 -35.34 -21.30
N ARG A 12 -6.80 -35.97 -22.46
CA ARG A 12 -5.81 -36.88 -23.05
C ARG A 12 -4.68 -36.07 -23.69
N GLY A 13 -3.50 -36.09 -23.06
CA GLY A 13 -2.27 -35.46 -23.58
C GLY A 13 -2.24 -33.93 -23.43
N LEU A 14 -1.56 -33.26 -24.38
CA LEU A 14 -1.33 -31.80 -24.38
C LEU A 14 -2.60 -30.97 -24.72
N GLY A 15 -3.75 -31.63 -24.94
CA GLY A 15 -4.98 -31.02 -25.47
C GLY A 15 -5.62 -29.95 -24.57
N LEU A 16 -5.70 -30.19 -23.26
CA LEU A 16 -6.32 -29.22 -22.34
C LEU A 16 -5.45 -27.97 -22.15
N GLU A 17 -4.12 -28.13 -22.04
CA GLU A 17 -3.20 -27.00 -21.98
C GLU A 17 -3.22 -26.18 -23.27
N PHE A 18 -3.40 -26.86 -24.40
CA PHE A 18 -3.59 -26.24 -25.70
C PHE A 18 -4.89 -25.43 -25.77
N LEU A 19 -6.02 -25.99 -25.37
CA LEU A 19 -7.31 -25.29 -25.35
C LEU A 19 -7.25 -24.03 -24.47
N ARG A 20 -6.60 -24.11 -23.30
CA ARG A 20 -6.32 -22.94 -22.45
C ARG A 20 -5.43 -21.87 -23.09
N HIS A 21 -4.59 -22.23 -24.05
CA HIS A 21 -3.84 -21.25 -24.84
C HIS A 21 -4.77 -20.56 -25.85
N VAL A 22 -5.60 -21.35 -26.53
CA VAL A 22 -6.56 -20.89 -27.54
C VAL A 22 -7.61 -19.93 -26.95
N GLU A 23 -7.97 -20.07 -25.67
CA GLU A 23 -8.83 -19.11 -24.94
C GLU A 23 -8.34 -17.66 -25.01
N ARG A 24 -7.02 -17.44 -25.14
CA ARG A 24 -6.44 -16.09 -25.18
C ARG A 24 -6.44 -15.47 -26.58
N CYS A 25 -6.81 -16.25 -27.60
CA CYS A 25 -6.76 -15.82 -28.99
C CYS A 25 -8.05 -15.08 -29.38
N THR A 26 -7.93 -13.91 -30.00
CA THR A 26 -9.07 -13.14 -30.52
C THR A 26 -9.86 -13.89 -31.61
N ALA A 27 -9.16 -14.72 -32.38
CA ALA A 27 -9.69 -15.41 -33.55
C ALA A 27 -9.05 -16.79 -33.70
N LEU A 28 -9.71 -17.68 -34.43
CA LEU A 28 -9.20 -19.01 -34.73
C LEU A 28 -8.95 -19.15 -36.23
N LEU A 29 -7.83 -19.77 -36.58
CA LEU A 29 -7.51 -20.17 -37.95
C LEU A 29 -7.35 -21.69 -37.97
N HIS A 30 -8.27 -22.37 -38.64
CA HIS A 30 -8.20 -23.80 -38.88
C HIS A 30 -7.34 -24.06 -40.10
N VAL A 31 -6.24 -24.77 -39.92
CA VAL A 31 -5.35 -25.15 -41.01
C VAL A 31 -5.64 -26.60 -41.36
N LEU A 32 -6.26 -26.83 -42.52
CA LEU A 32 -6.67 -28.15 -42.99
C LEU A 32 -5.71 -28.62 -44.08
N ASP A 33 -5.23 -29.86 -43.98
CA ASP A 33 -4.31 -30.44 -44.95
C ASP A 33 -5.06 -31.04 -46.14
N CYS A 34 -4.85 -30.51 -47.34
CA CYS A 34 -5.49 -31.03 -48.54
C CYS A 34 -4.62 -32.08 -49.28
N ALA A 35 -3.37 -32.28 -48.89
CA ALA A 35 -2.48 -33.26 -49.55
C ALA A 35 -2.39 -34.61 -48.81
N THR A 36 -3.34 -34.90 -47.93
CA THR A 36 -3.35 -36.16 -47.18
C THR A 36 -3.57 -37.34 -48.13
N LEU A 37 -2.67 -38.31 -48.05
CA LEU A 37 -2.68 -39.56 -48.82
C LEU A 37 -3.38 -40.71 -48.08
N GLU A 38 -3.92 -40.44 -46.89
CA GLU A 38 -4.60 -41.43 -46.05
C GLU A 38 -6.00 -41.71 -46.60
N PRO A 39 -6.34 -42.98 -46.93
CA PRO A 39 -7.66 -43.34 -47.42
C PRO A 39 -8.75 -43.04 -46.38
N GLY A 40 -9.76 -42.25 -46.77
CA GLY A 40 -10.94 -41.97 -45.95
C GLY A 40 -10.82 -40.77 -45.00
N ARG A 41 -9.75 -39.96 -45.14
CA ARG A 41 -9.60 -38.70 -44.41
C ARG A 41 -9.87 -37.53 -45.35
N ASP A 42 -10.84 -36.70 -45.01
CA ASP A 42 -11.22 -35.53 -45.81
C ASP A 42 -11.17 -34.23 -44.97
N PRO A 43 -10.88 -33.06 -45.58
CA PRO A 43 -10.73 -31.80 -44.84
C PRO A 43 -11.98 -31.38 -44.05
N ILE A 44 -13.18 -31.79 -44.50
CA ILE A 44 -14.44 -31.43 -43.85
C ILE A 44 -14.60 -32.25 -42.57
N SER A 45 -14.33 -33.55 -42.63
CA SER A 45 -14.31 -34.43 -41.46
C SER A 45 -13.30 -33.97 -40.40
N ASP A 46 -12.09 -33.60 -40.81
CA ASP A 46 -11.05 -33.06 -39.92
C ASP A 46 -11.54 -31.78 -39.22
N LEU A 47 -12.20 -30.88 -39.97
CA LEU A 47 -12.80 -29.69 -39.39
C LEU A 47 -13.91 -30.03 -38.39
N ASP A 48 -14.79 -30.98 -38.69
CA ASP A 48 -15.89 -31.36 -37.81
C ASP A 48 -15.39 -31.97 -36.50
N VAL A 49 -14.32 -32.75 -36.54
CA VAL A 49 -13.62 -33.25 -35.34
C VAL A 49 -13.08 -32.07 -34.52
N ILE A 50 -12.39 -31.13 -35.15
CA ILE A 50 -11.85 -29.94 -34.47
C ILE A 50 -12.98 -29.11 -33.82
N LEU A 51 -14.09 -28.89 -34.54
CA LEU A 51 -15.23 -28.15 -34.02
C LEU A 51 -15.91 -28.88 -32.87
N GLY A 52 -16.00 -30.21 -32.92
CA GLY A 52 -16.50 -31.05 -31.83
C GLY A 52 -15.67 -30.87 -30.56
N GLU A 53 -14.35 -30.95 -30.67
CA GLU A 53 -13.42 -30.76 -29.54
C GLU A 53 -13.48 -29.34 -28.96
N LEU A 54 -13.57 -28.31 -29.82
CA LEU A 54 -13.72 -26.92 -29.40
C LEU A 54 -15.07 -26.65 -28.72
N GLY A 55 -16.11 -27.35 -29.15
CA GLY A 55 -17.45 -27.26 -28.56
C GLY A 55 -17.59 -28.02 -27.24
N ALA A 56 -16.84 -29.11 -27.06
CA ALA A 56 -16.81 -29.86 -25.81
C ALA A 56 -16.09 -29.11 -24.67
N TYR A 57 -15.27 -28.10 -25.00
CA TYR A 57 -14.53 -27.34 -24.03
C TYR A 57 -15.34 -26.18 -23.43
N GLU A 58 -15.59 -26.25 -22.12
CA GLU A 58 -16.26 -25.19 -21.38
C GLU A 58 -15.26 -24.07 -21.02
N VAL A 59 -15.49 -22.87 -21.55
CA VAL A 59 -14.71 -21.67 -21.21
C VAL A 59 -15.12 -21.10 -19.84
N PRO A 60 -14.19 -20.51 -19.07
CA PRO A 60 -14.52 -19.86 -17.79
C PRO A 60 -15.54 -18.72 -17.93
N GLU A 61 -16.32 -18.48 -16.86
CA GLU A 61 -17.33 -17.42 -16.81
C GLU A 61 -16.77 -16.05 -17.21
N GLY A 62 -17.48 -15.38 -18.13
CA GLY A 62 -17.11 -14.05 -18.63
C GLY A 62 -16.22 -14.05 -19.88
N GLN A 63 -15.91 -15.21 -20.46
CA GLN A 63 -15.25 -15.32 -21.76
C GLN A 63 -16.19 -15.81 -22.86
N THR A 64 -15.94 -15.39 -24.10
CA THR A 64 -16.68 -15.86 -25.29
C THR A 64 -16.33 -17.33 -25.56
N PRO A 65 -17.34 -18.22 -25.72
CA PRO A 65 -17.15 -19.61 -26.14
C PRO A 65 -16.26 -19.72 -27.37
N LEU A 66 -15.43 -20.76 -27.45
CA LEU A 66 -14.44 -20.89 -28.54
C LEU A 66 -15.11 -20.95 -29.92
N LEU A 67 -16.27 -21.60 -30.03
CA LEU A 67 -17.05 -21.69 -31.27
C LEU A 67 -17.70 -20.37 -31.72
N GLU A 68 -17.95 -19.44 -30.79
CA GLU A 68 -18.54 -18.14 -31.12
C GLU A 68 -17.50 -17.12 -31.57
N ARG A 69 -16.21 -17.43 -31.41
CA ARG A 69 -15.14 -16.55 -31.88
C ARG A 69 -15.11 -16.50 -33.40
N PRO A 70 -14.59 -15.43 -34.01
CA PRO A 70 -14.36 -15.41 -35.45
C PRO A 70 -13.42 -16.53 -35.89
N GLN A 71 -13.84 -17.32 -36.88
CA GLN A 71 -13.10 -18.47 -37.39
C GLN A 71 -12.82 -18.30 -38.89
N PHE A 72 -11.60 -18.66 -39.28
CA PHE A 72 -11.14 -18.74 -40.66
C PHE A 72 -10.69 -20.15 -40.97
N ILE A 73 -10.72 -20.50 -42.25
CA ILE A 73 -10.18 -21.77 -42.74
C ILE A 73 -9.06 -21.48 -43.73
N ALA A 74 -7.93 -22.15 -43.53
CA ALA A 74 -6.83 -22.22 -44.48
C ALA A 74 -6.69 -23.65 -45.01
N LEU A 75 -7.03 -23.83 -46.28
CA LEU A 75 -6.80 -25.06 -47.03
C LEU A 75 -5.34 -25.08 -47.48
N ASN A 76 -4.52 -25.89 -46.81
CA ASN A 76 -3.07 -25.88 -46.97
C ASN A 76 -2.58 -26.93 -47.98
N LYS A 77 -1.38 -26.69 -48.51
CA LYS A 77 -0.63 -27.53 -49.45
C LYS A 77 -1.15 -27.56 -50.89
N ILE A 78 -1.71 -26.45 -51.38
CA ILE A 78 -2.18 -26.31 -52.77
C ILE A 78 -1.05 -26.35 -53.83
N ASP A 79 0.22 -26.48 -53.40
CA ASP A 79 1.36 -26.76 -54.28
C ASP A 79 1.31 -28.17 -54.87
N VAL A 80 0.57 -29.09 -54.25
CA VAL A 80 0.29 -30.42 -54.81
C VAL A 80 -0.97 -30.33 -55.68
N PRO A 81 -0.93 -30.76 -56.97
CA PRO A 81 -2.07 -30.66 -57.87
C PRO A 81 -3.35 -31.30 -57.34
N GLU A 82 -3.24 -32.51 -56.79
CA GLU A 82 -4.38 -33.25 -56.23
C GLU A 82 -4.99 -32.52 -55.01
N ALA A 83 -4.14 -31.84 -54.23
CA ALA A 83 -4.58 -31.06 -53.07
C ALA A 83 -5.28 -29.76 -53.50
N ARG A 84 -4.84 -29.15 -54.60
CA ARG A 84 -5.50 -27.98 -55.18
C ARG A 84 -6.90 -28.35 -55.68
N ASP A 85 -7.02 -29.44 -56.43
CA ASP A 85 -8.33 -29.90 -56.93
C ASP A 85 -9.30 -30.20 -55.78
N LEU A 86 -8.80 -30.83 -54.71
CA LEU A 86 -9.58 -31.07 -53.50
C LEU A 86 -9.99 -29.77 -52.80
N ALA A 87 -9.06 -28.81 -52.68
CA ALA A 87 -9.34 -27.52 -52.05
C ALA A 87 -10.42 -26.74 -52.81
N GLU A 88 -10.34 -26.71 -54.14
CA GLU A 88 -11.35 -26.08 -55.01
C GLU A 88 -12.72 -26.77 -54.88
N MET A 89 -12.74 -28.09 -54.69
CA MET A 89 -13.97 -28.86 -54.50
C MET A 89 -14.66 -28.60 -53.16
N VAL A 90 -13.91 -28.55 -52.04
CA VAL A 90 -14.49 -28.42 -50.69
C VAL A 90 -14.76 -26.97 -50.29
N ARG A 91 -14.11 -26.01 -50.93
CA ARG A 91 -14.24 -24.59 -50.59
C ARG A 91 -15.69 -24.08 -50.61
N PRO A 92 -16.53 -24.37 -51.61
CA PRO A 92 -17.93 -23.92 -51.63
C PRO A 92 -18.73 -24.44 -50.43
N ASP A 93 -18.50 -25.67 -49.99
CA ASP A 93 -19.20 -26.26 -48.85
C ASP A 93 -18.80 -25.56 -47.54
N LEU A 94 -17.52 -25.22 -47.39
CA LEU A 94 -17.01 -24.49 -46.24
C LEU A 94 -17.50 -23.03 -46.22
N GLU A 95 -17.54 -22.36 -47.37
CA GLU A 95 -18.11 -21.02 -47.50
C GLU A 95 -19.63 -21.02 -47.25
N ALA A 96 -20.35 -22.06 -47.66
CA ALA A 96 -21.78 -22.24 -47.38
C ALA A 96 -22.07 -22.41 -45.88
N ARG A 97 -21.11 -22.95 -45.11
CA ARG A 97 -21.14 -23.01 -43.64
C ARG A 97 -20.83 -21.67 -42.97
N GLY A 98 -20.53 -20.62 -43.73
CA GLY A 98 -20.28 -19.27 -43.24
C GLY A 98 -18.83 -18.97 -42.89
N PHE A 99 -17.89 -19.86 -43.22
CA PHE A 99 -16.47 -19.63 -42.98
C PHE A 99 -15.84 -18.81 -44.11
N ARG A 100 -14.87 -17.97 -43.76
CA ARG A 100 -13.97 -17.34 -44.74
C ARG A 100 -12.82 -18.30 -45.02
N VAL A 101 -12.74 -18.77 -46.26
CA VAL A 101 -11.79 -19.82 -46.69
C VAL A 101 -10.65 -19.20 -47.50
N PHE A 102 -9.43 -19.66 -47.25
CA PHE A 102 -8.22 -19.29 -47.99
C PHE A 102 -7.49 -20.54 -48.44
N GLU A 103 -7.22 -20.62 -49.73
CA GLU A 103 -6.29 -21.60 -50.30
C GLU A 103 -4.86 -21.10 -50.11
N ILE A 104 -3.99 -21.88 -49.48
CA ILE A 104 -2.61 -21.50 -49.19
C ILE A 104 -1.61 -22.61 -49.50
N SER A 105 -0.39 -22.21 -49.83
CA SER A 105 0.77 -23.08 -49.75
C SER A 105 1.88 -22.37 -48.99
N THR A 106 2.34 -23.01 -47.92
CA THR A 106 3.47 -22.50 -47.14
C THR A 106 4.81 -22.64 -47.88
N ILE A 107 4.89 -23.52 -48.88
CA ILE A 107 6.11 -23.75 -49.67
C ILE A 107 6.22 -22.70 -50.77
N SER A 108 5.19 -22.57 -51.61
CA SER A 108 5.18 -21.58 -52.70
C SER A 108 4.86 -20.16 -52.22
N HIS A 109 4.46 -20.01 -50.95
CA HIS A 109 3.96 -18.77 -50.34
C HIS A 109 2.67 -18.23 -50.98
N GLU A 110 2.01 -19.05 -51.79
CA GLU A 110 0.74 -18.71 -52.42
C GLU A 110 -0.37 -18.57 -51.36
N GLY A 111 -1.26 -17.58 -51.54
CA GLY A 111 -2.41 -17.35 -50.67
C GLY A 111 -2.11 -16.77 -49.28
N LEU A 112 -0.84 -16.77 -48.83
CA LEU A 112 -0.47 -16.28 -47.49
C LEU A 112 -0.71 -14.78 -47.31
N ARG A 113 -0.49 -13.97 -48.35
CA ARG A 113 -0.68 -12.52 -48.27
C ARG A 113 -2.16 -12.12 -48.08
N PRO A 114 -3.11 -12.60 -48.89
CA PRO A 114 -4.54 -12.42 -48.63
C PRO A 114 -4.97 -12.88 -47.23
N LEU A 115 -4.51 -14.06 -46.80
CA LEU A 115 -4.79 -14.60 -45.47
C LEU A 115 -4.32 -13.66 -44.35
N THR A 116 -3.07 -13.18 -44.45
CA THR A 116 -2.47 -12.31 -43.43
C THR A 116 -3.19 -10.97 -43.33
N LEU A 117 -3.59 -10.39 -44.46
CA LEU A 117 -4.36 -9.15 -44.50
C LEU A 117 -5.73 -9.32 -43.84
N ALA A 118 -6.45 -10.40 -44.17
CA ALA A 118 -7.76 -10.69 -43.59
C ALA A 118 -7.70 -10.92 -42.06
N LEU A 119 -6.66 -11.59 -41.58
CA LEU A 119 -6.42 -11.75 -40.14
C LEU A 119 -6.08 -10.41 -39.47
N GLY A 120 -5.27 -9.58 -40.13
CA GLY A 120 -4.92 -8.23 -39.66
C GLY A 120 -6.15 -7.34 -39.49
N GLU A 121 -7.02 -7.30 -40.49
CA GLU A 121 -8.28 -6.55 -40.45
C GLU A 121 -9.16 -6.94 -39.25
N LEU A 122 -9.24 -8.24 -38.97
CA LEU A 122 -10.02 -8.73 -37.84
C LEU A 122 -9.42 -8.28 -36.50
N VAL A 123 -8.10 -8.42 -36.34
CA VAL A 123 -7.39 -8.02 -35.12
C VAL A 123 -7.52 -6.52 -34.89
N ASP A 124 -7.40 -5.71 -35.94
CA ASP A 124 -7.54 -4.26 -35.85
C ASP A 124 -8.97 -3.86 -35.47
N LYS A 125 -9.98 -4.51 -36.05
CA LYS A 125 -11.38 -4.32 -35.67
C LYS A 125 -11.60 -4.66 -34.19
N HIS A 126 -11.11 -5.80 -33.73
CA HIS A 126 -11.26 -6.22 -32.34
C HIS A 126 -10.54 -5.28 -31.38
N ARG A 127 -9.35 -4.78 -31.72
CA ARG A 127 -8.63 -3.78 -30.93
C ARG A 127 -9.39 -2.46 -30.85
N ALA A 128 -10.01 -2.03 -31.94
CA ALA A 128 -10.84 -0.83 -31.96
C ALA A 128 -12.06 -0.98 -31.05
N GLU A 129 -12.77 -2.13 -31.11
CA GLU A 129 -13.91 -2.44 -30.23
C GLU A 129 -13.49 -2.48 -28.75
N ALA A 130 -12.37 -3.14 -28.45
CA ALA A 130 -11.83 -3.23 -27.09
C ALA A 130 -11.37 -1.86 -26.53
N ALA A 131 -10.89 -0.96 -27.38
CA ALA A 131 -10.49 0.39 -26.96
C ALA A 131 -11.68 1.29 -26.60
N VAL A 132 -12.85 1.06 -27.23
CA VAL A 132 -14.10 1.77 -26.94
C VAL A 132 -14.74 1.26 -25.64
N ALA A 133 -14.57 -0.03 -25.32
CA ALA A 133 -14.94 -0.58 -24.03
C ALA A 133 -14.05 0.02 -22.92
N ALA A 134 -14.56 1.06 -22.25
CA ALA A 134 -13.83 1.90 -21.31
C ALA A 134 -12.90 1.11 -20.37
N PRO A 135 -11.67 1.59 -20.12
CA PRO A 135 -10.76 0.92 -19.19
C PRO A 135 -11.40 0.91 -17.80
N LYS A 136 -11.55 -0.27 -17.20
CA LYS A 136 -11.94 -0.41 -15.79
C LYS A 136 -11.03 0.51 -14.97
N GLU A 137 -11.62 1.52 -14.32
CA GLU A 137 -10.85 2.48 -13.52
C GLU A 137 -10.01 1.71 -12.51
N ARG A 138 -8.69 1.73 -12.68
CA ARG A 138 -7.78 1.13 -11.72
C ARG A 138 -7.84 1.98 -10.46
N VAL A 139 -8.43 1.44 -9.39
CA VAL A 139 -8.42 2.11 -8.08
C VAL A 139 -6.98 2.14 -7.57
N ILE A 140 -6.31 3.26 -7.77
CA ILE A 140 -4.96 3.49 -7.23
C ILE A 140 -5.12 3.83 -5.75
N ILE A 141 -4.88 2.85 -4.88
CA ILE A 141 -4.79 3.10 -3.43
C ILE A 141 -3.46 3.81 -3.17
N ARG A 142 -3.51 5.14 -3.00
CA ARG A 142 -2.35 5.92 -2.57
C ARG A 142 -2.28 5.91 -1.04
N PRO A 143 -1.18 5.43 -0.43
CA PRO A 143 -1.03 5.52 1.02
C PRO A 143 -1.03 6.99 1.43
N ARG A 144 -1.97 7.37 2.31
CA ARG A 144 -2.01 8.71 2.91
C ARG A 144 -0.90 8.79 3.95
N ARG A 145 -0.05 9.81 3.88
CA ARG A 145 0.93 10.13 4.92
C ARG A 145 0.16 10.30 6.25
N SER A 146 0.58 9.63 7.32
CA SER A 146 -0.03 9.78 8.64
C SER A 146 -0.03 11.26 9.02
N LYS A 147 -1.21 11.81 9.35
CA LYS A 147 -1.29 13.14 9.98
C LYS A 147 -0.53 13.02 11.32
N LYS A 148 0.29 14.01 11.68
CA LYS A 148 0.89 14.07 13.03
C LYS A 148 -0.24 13.97 14.05
N GLU A 149 -0.15 12.99 14.94
CA GLU A 149 -1.24 12.58 15.84
C GLU A 149 -1.36 13.48 17.09
N PHE A 150 -0.42 14.43 17.25
CA PHE A 150 -0.38 15.41 18.33
C PHE A 150 0.40 16.67 17.90
N SER A 151 0.26 17.73 18.69
CA SER A 151 0.98 19.01 18.57
C SER A 151 1.31 19.55 19.96
N ILE A 152 2.37 20.34 20.07
CA ILE A 152 2.81 20.94 21.35
C ILE A 152 2.75 22.46 21.24
N ARG A 153 2.03 23.12 22.16
CA ARG A 153 1.96 24.57 22.28
C ARG A 153 2.75 25.01 23.50
N VAL A 154 3.61 26.00 23.33
CA VAL A 154 4.29 26.65 24.45
C VAL A 154 3.41 27.78 24.97
N GLU A 155 2.97 27.65 26.21
CA GLU A 155 2.26 28.70 26.95
C GLU A 155 3.25 29.34 27.92
N GLY A 156 3.54 30.63 27.75
CA GLY A 156 4.43 31.37 28.65
C GLY A 156 3.72 31.66 29.97
N GLY A 157 4.30 31.25 31.10
CA GLY A 157 3.81 31.55 32.44
C GLY A 157 4.75 32.47 33.22
N THR A 158 4.24 33.11 34.28
CA THR A 158 4.97 34.03 35.17
C THR A 158 6.21 33.40 35.83
N TYR A 159 6.32 32.06 35.84
CA TYR A 159 7.39 31.30 36.51
C TYR A 159 8.16 30.33 35.58
N GLY A 160 7.88 30.33 34.27
CA GLY A 160 8.51 29.44 33.29
C GLY A 160 7.60 29.11 32.10
N ASN A 161 8.14 28.41 31.10
CA ASN A 161 7.36 27.92 29.95
C ASN A 161 6.59 26.66 30.35
N VAL A 162 5.31 26.61 30.02
CA VAL A 162 4.45 25.43 30.16
C VAL A 162 4.23 24.83 28.77
N TYR A 163 4.46 23.53 28.62
CA TYR A 163 4.34 22.85 27.34
C TYR A 163 3.03 22.06 27.31
N ARG A 164 2.05 22.53 26.51
CA ARG A 164 0.75 21.88 26.37
C ARG A 164 0.74 20.94 25.17
N ILE A 165 0.55 19.65 25.42
CA ILE A 165 0.42 18.63 24.38
C ILE A 165 -1.07 18.47 24.04
N MET A 166 -1.39 18.64 22.76
CA MET A 166 -2.73 18.50 22.21
C MET A 166 -2.77 17.37 21.17
N GLY A 167 -3.61 16.38 21.40
CA GLY A 167 -3.82 15.26 20.48
C GLY A 167 -4.80 14.25 21.07
N GLU A 168 -5.61 13.61 20.22
CA GLU A 168 -6.62 12.66 20.68
C GLU A 168 -5.99 11.46 21.41
N LYS A 169 -4.86 10.95 20.90
CA LYS A 169 -4.19 9.78 21.49
C LYS A 169 -3.51 10.07 22.83
N PRO A 170 -2.64 11.12 22.98
CA PRO A 170 -2.06 11.45 24.28
C PRO A 170 -3.13 11.71 25.34
N VAL A 171 -4.17 12.49 25.01
CA VAL A 171 -5.26 12.80 25.94
C VAL A 171 -6.00 11.54 26.36
N ARG A 172 -6.33 10.67 25.41
CA ARG A 172 -7.00 9.40 25.70
C ARG A 172 -6.16 8.48 26.58
N TRP A 173 -4.86 8.37 26.34
CA TRP A 173 -3.99 7.51 27.16
C TRP A 173 -3.90 8.01 28.59
N VAL A 174 -3.70 9.31 28.77
CA VAL A 174 -3.68 9.96 30.08
C VAL A 174 -4.98 9.73 30.84
N GLN A 175 -6.14 9.83 30.18
CA GLN A 175 -7.45 9.56 30.80
C GLN A 175 -7.69 8.09 31.12
N GLN A 176 -7.04 7.17 30.41
CA GLN A 176 -7.18 5.72 30.62
C GLN A 176 -6.20 5.15 31.64
N THR A 177 -5.16 5.91 31.99
CA THR A 177 -4.12 5.48 32.93
C THR A 177 -4.55 5.72 34.37
N ASP A 178 -4.38 4.71 35.21
CA ASP A 178 -4.48 4.86 36.67
C ASP A 178 -3.14 5.33 37.24
N PHE A 179 -3.11 6.56 37.76
CA PHE A 179 -1.90 7.19 38.31
C PHE A 179 -1.52 6.70 39.71
N GLN A 180 -2.36 5.88 40.35
CA GLN A 180 -1.99 5.25 41.63
C GLN A 180 -1.08 4.03 41.44
N ASN A 181 -0.93 3.54 40.21
CA ASN A 181 -0.09 2.40 39.88
C ASN A 181 1.17 2.84 39.14
N GLU A 182 2.33 2.65 39.75
CA GLU A 182 3.64 2.99 39.18
C GLU A 182 3.91 2.27 37.84
N GLU A 183 3.48 1.02 37.67
CA GLU A 183 3.64 0.28 36.41
C GLU A 183 2.82 0.89 35.27
N ALA A 184 1.62 1.40 35.56
CA ALA A 184 0.75 2.02 34.58
C ALA A 184 1.28 3.40 34.13
N VAL A 185 1.94 4.13 35.04
CA VAL A 185 2.66 5.37 34.74
C VAL A 185 3.86 5.10 33.84
N GLY A 186 4.66 4.07 34.13
CA GLY A 186 5.77 3.65 33.28
C GLY A 186 5.31 3.26 31.87
N PHE A 187 4.22 2.50 31.77
CA PHE A 187 3.65 2.12 30.47
C PHE A 187 3.09 3.31 29.67
N LEU A 188 2.59 4.35 30.34
CA LEU A 188 2.20 5.60 29.69
C LEU A 188 3.41 6.33 29.13
N ALA A 189 4.53 6.39 29.88
CA ALA A 189 5.78 7.00 29.41
C ALA A 189 6.29 6.33 28.13
N ASP A 190 6.37 4.99 28.11
CA ASP A 190 6.77 4.21 26.93
C ASP A 190 5.88 4.49 25.70
N ARG A 191 4.57 4.72 25.92
CA ARG A 191 3.63 5.04 24.84
C ARG A 191 3.84 6.45 24.29
N LEU A 192 4.13 7.41 25.17
CA LEU A 192 4.42 8.80 24.77
C LEU A 192 5.76 8.90 24.03
N GLU A 193 6.76 8.14 24.46
CA GLU A 193 8.05 8.00 23.77
C GLU A 193 7.85 7.43 22.35
N LYS A 194 7.15 6.30 22.21
CA LYS A 194 6.86 5.68 20.90
C LYS A 194 6.05 6.58 19.96
N LEU A 195 5.25 7.48 20.52
CA LEU A 195 4.50 8.46 19.74
C LEU A 195 5.41 9.62 19.26
N GLY A 196 6.57 9.82 19.89
CA GLY A 196 7.53 10.88 19.57
C GLY A 196 7.28 12.19 20.33
N VAL A 197 6.55 12.14 21.45
CA VAL A 197 6.21 13.33 22.24
C VAL A 197 7.45 13.93 22.91
N GLU A 198 8.36 13.09 23.40
CA GLU A 198 9.62 13.54 24.03
C GLU A 198 10.54 14.25 23.05
N ASP A 199 10.67 13.74 21.82
CA ASP A 199 11.47 14.37 20.76
C ASP A 199 10.95 15.76 20.38
N GLU A 200 9.63 15.91 20.30
CA GLU A 200 9.00 17.21 20.02
C GLU A 200 9.12 18.16 21.23
N LEU A 201 9.00 17.67 22.48
CA LEU A 201 9.23 18.49 23.69
C LEU A 201 10.67 19.02 23.73
N PHE A 202 11.65 18.17 23.48
CA PHE A 202 13.06 18.55 23.41
C PHE A 202 13.31 19.58 22.29
N ARG A 203 12.73 19.35 21.09
CA ARG A 203 12.85 20.26 19.94
C ARG A 203 12.26 21.65 20.21
N VAL A 204 11.18 21.71 20.97
CA VAL A 204 10.52 22.96 21.39
C VAL A 204 11.26 23.62 22.58
N GLY A 205 12.33 22.99 23.07
CA GLY A 205 13.24 23.55 24.06
C GLY A 205 12.83 23.26 25.51
N ALA A 206 12.05 22.19 25.74
CA ALA A 206 11.81 21.71 27.09
C ALA A 206 13.14 21.23 27.71
N VAL A 207 13.33 21.56 28.98
CA VAL A 207 14.48 21.14 29.79
C VAL A 207 13.98 20.17 30.87
N GLN A 208 14.84 19.30 31.39
CA GLN A 208 14.49 18.44 32.53
C GLN A 208 13.83 19.26 33.66
N GLY A 209 12.70 18.78 34.17
CA GLY A 209 11.87 19.48 35.16
C GLY A 209 10.96 20.56 34.59
N SER A 210 10.78 20.64 33.27
CA SER A 210 9.79 21.52 32.65
C SER A 210 8.37 21.00 32.89
N THR A 211 7.44 21.90 33.15
CA THR A 211 6.05 21.54 33.37
C THR A 211 5.36 21.22 32.04
N VAL A 212 4.85 19.99 31.93
CA VAL A 212 4.12 19.50 30.77
C VAL A 212 2.67 19.25 31.15
N VAL A 213 1.77 19.66 30.26
CA VAL A 213 0.32 19.55 30.44
C VAL A 213 -0.26 18.80 29.25
N ILE A 214 -0.93 17.68 29.48
CA ILE A 214 -1.59 16.92 28.40
C ILE A 214 -3.09 17.19 28.47
N GLY A 215 -3.66 17.78 27.39
CA GLY A 215 -5.09 18.05 27.24
C GLY A 215 -5.51 19.52 27.37
N GLU A 216 -6.69 19.85 26.84
CA GLU A 216 -7.31 21.18 26.89
C GLU A 216 -8.26 21.35 28.09
N GLY A 217 -8.91 20.27 28.55
CA GLY A 217 -9.91 20.26 29.63
C GLY A 217 -9.37 19.60 30.91
N ASP A 218 -9.73 18.33 31.14
CA ASP A 218 -9.18 17.50 32.23
C ASP A 218 -7.70 17.23 31.98
N SER A 219 -6.87 18.20 32.34
CA SER A 219 -5.45 18.20 32.06
C SER A 219 -4.66 17.64 33.23
N ILE A 220 -3.79 16.68 32.95
CA ILE A 220 -2.85 16.16 33.93
C ILE A 220 -1.52 16.89 33.74
N VAL A 221 -0.99 17.37 34.86
CA VAL A 221 0.26 18.14 34.94
C VAL A 221 1.32 17.24 35.54
N PHE A 222 2.47 17.16 34.87
CA PHE A 222 3.63 16.45 35.38
C PHE A 222 4.92 17.20 35.05
N ASP A 223 5.94 16.91 35.84
CA ASP A 223 7.29 17.40 35.59
C ASP A 223 7.96 16.44 34.60
N TRP A 224 8.45 16.99 33.50
CA TRP A 224 9.04 16.17 32.46
C TRP A 224 10.47 15.78 32.80
N GLU A 225 10.69 14.47 32.90
CA GLU A 225 12.01 13.87 32.99
C GLU A 225 12.31 13.12 31.69
N PRO A 226 13.35 13.52 30.93
CA PRO A 226 13.65 12.90 29.66
C PRO A 226 14.15 11.47 29.88
N THR A 227 13.65 10.53 29.08
CA THR A 227 14.22 9.19 29.02
C THR A 227 15.62 9.23 28.40
N MET A 228 16.50 8.31 28.83
CA MET A 228 17.91 8.29 28.41
C MET A 228 18.09 8.11 26.89
N SER A 229 17.14 7.44 26.23
CA SER A 229 17.06 7.25 24.77
C SER A 229 16.85 8.58 24.03
N SER A 230 15.79 9.30 24.39
CA SER A 230 15.40 10.58 23.78
C SER A 230 16.46 11.68 24.01
N ALA A 231 17.06 11.71 25.20
CA ALA A 231 18.14 12.63 25.52
C ALA A 231 19.42 12.34 24.70
N ALA A 232 19.79 11.06 24.53
CA ALA A 232 21.02 10.68 23.84
C ALA A 232 20.99 10.96 22.33
N GLU A 233 19.83 10.87 21.67
CA GLU A 233 19.72 11.11 20.22
C GLU A 233 19.82 12.60 19.84
N LEU A 234 19.41 13.51 20.74
CA LEU A 234 19.37 14.95 20.46
C LEU A 234 20.45 15.76 21.22
N MET A 235 21.08 15.22 22.28
CA MET A 235 22.22 15.82 22.99
C MET A 235 23.58 15.66 22.28
N ALA A 236 23.60 15.60 20.95
CA ALA A 236 24.84 15.80 20.20
C ALA A 236 25.27 17.27 20.34
N ALA A 237 25.98 17.59 21.43
CA ALA A 237 26.57 18.91 21.65
C ALA A 237 27.47 19.29 20.45
N PRO A 238 27.59 20.59 20.11
CA PRO A 238 28.58 21.04 19.13
C PRO A 238 29.96 20.45 19.47
N ARG A 239 30.68 19.95 18.45
CA ARG A 239 31.99 19.32 18.65
C ARG A 239 32.88 20.19 19.55
N GLY A 240 33.31 19.63 20.68
CA GLY A 240 34.24 20.27 21.61
C GLY A 240 33.66 20.73 22.95
N THR A 241 32.37 20.49 23.25
CA THR A 241 31.79 20.77 24.57
C THR A 241 31.32 19.47 25.23
N ASP A 242 31.78 19.18 26.45
CA ASP A 242 31.34 18.03 27.24
C ASP A 242 30.35 18.51 28.33
N PRO A 243 29.07 18.12 28.26
CA PRO A 243 28.07 18.46 29.27
C PRO A 243 28.42 18.00 30.69
N ARG A 244 29.31 17.00 30.84
CA ARG A 244 29.80 16.53 32.15
C ARG A 244 30.81 17.48 32.77
N LEU A 245 31.51 18.28 31.95
CA LEU A 245 32.57 19.20 32.39
C LEU A 245 32.06 20.62 32.61
N ALA A 246 30.90 20.98 32.05
CA ALA A 246 30.24 22.27 32.26
C ALA A 246 28.74 22.07 32.55
N PRO A 247 28.37 21.61 33.76
CA PRO A 247 26.97 21.58 34.17
C PRO A 247 26.42 23.01 34.17
N ASN A 248 25.19 23.15 33.68
CA ASN A 248 24.46 24.42 33.64
C ASN A 248 24.25 24.92 35.10
N ASP A 249 24.85 26.05 35.47
CA ASP A 249 24.89 26.59 36.84
C ASP A 249 23.55 27.24 37.28
N ARG A 250 22.44 26.74 36.72
CA ARG A 250 21.11 27.31 36.89
C ARG A 250 20.36 26.55 37.98
N ARG A 251 20.18 27.20 39.13
CA ARG A 251 19.51 26.64 40.32
C ARG A 251 18.18 25.95 39.98
N THR A 252 18.03 24.74 40.48
CA THR A 252 16.83 23.90 40.30
C THR A 252 15.64 24.45 41.10
N THR A 253 14.43 23.98 40.79
CA THR A 253 13.21 24.44 41.47
C THR A 253 13.16 24.05 42.95
N SER A 254 13.75 22.91 43.34
CA SER A 254 13.88 22.52 44.75
C SER A 254 14.82 23.46 45.50
N GLU A 255 15.96 23.83 44.91
CA GLU A 255 16.93 24.78 45.45
C GLU A 255 16.36 26.20 45.55
N ARG A 256 15.56 26.62 44.55
CA ARG A 256 14.83 27.91 44.58
C ARG A 256 13.75 27.94 45.66
N ARG A 257 13.07 26.81 45.88
CA ARG A 257 12.04 26.68 46.92
C ARG A 257 12.68 26.68 48.31
N ALA A 258 13.79 25.97 48.52
CA ALA A 258 14.54 25.97 49.77
C ALA A 258 15.06 27.38 50.13
N THR A 259 15.72 28.05 49.19
CA THR A 259 16.22 29.42 49.40
C THR A 259 15.11 30.46 49.64
N TYR A 260 13.93 30.26 49.07
CA TYR A 260 12.76 31.11 49.36
C TYR A 260 12.27 30.92 50.80
N TYR A 261 12.15 29.68 51.29
CA TYR A 261 11.74 29.42 52.68
C TYR A 261 12.76 29.95 53.68
N GLU A 262 14.07 29.75 53.44
CA GLU A 262 15.13 30.34 54.29
C GLU A 262 15.01 31.87 54.42
N ARG A 263 14.69 32.56 53.32
CA ARG A 263 14.51 34.02 53.33
C ARG A 263 13.25 34.45 54.10
N MET A 264 12.19 33.65 54.07
CA MET A 264 10.95 33.93 54.80
C MET A 264 11.13 33.70 56.30
N ASP A 265 11.83 32.64 56.68
CA ASP A 265 12.14 32.30 58.07
C ASP A 265 13.04 33.37 58.71
N ALA A 266 14.08 33.83 57.99
CA ALA A 266 14.93 34.92 58.46
C ALA A 266 14.14 36.23 58.70
N LYS A 267 13.18 36.55 57.82
CA LYS A 267 12.33 37.75 57.96
C LYS A 267 11.28 37.62 59.06
N ALA A 268 10.86 36.40 59.38
CA ALA A 268 9.98 36.12 60.51
C ALA A 268 10.76 36.28 61.83
N ALA A 269 11.97 35.72 61.92
CA ALA A 269 12.84 35.85 63.08
C ALA A 269 13.17 37.32 63.41
N ALA A 270 13.57 38.11 62.41
CA ALA A 270 13.87 39.53 62.60
C ALA A 270 12.66 40.35 63.10
N ARG A 271 11.44 40.00 62.68
CA ARG A 271 10.21 40.66 63.17
C ARG A 271 9.91 40.29 64.62
N ALA A 272 10.11 39.02 64.98
CA ALA A 272 9.95 38.57 66.36
C ALA A 272 10.96 39.25 67.30
N GLU A 273 12.20 39.47 66.87
CA GLU A 273 13.20 40.21 67.67
C GLU A 273 12.80 41.67 67.91
N VAL A 274 12.33 42.37 66.88
CA VAL A 274 11.86 43.77 67.02
C VAL A 274 10.63 43.86 67.92
N GLU A 275 9.70 42.91 67.82
CA GLU A 275 8.53 42.87 68.68
C GLU A 275 8.91 42.56 70.13
N ALA A 276 9.87 41.67 70.36
CA ALA A 276 10.41 41.38 71.69
C ALA A 276 11.11 42.61 72.30
N GLN A 277 11.88 43.36 71.51
CA GLN A 277 12.49 44.63 71.95
C GLN A 277 11.43 45.68 72.29
N ARG A 278 10.38 45.79 71.47
CA ARG A 278 9.25 46.70 71.75
C ARG A 278 8.54 46.31 73.06
N LEU A 279 8.27 45.02 73.27
CA LEU A 279 7.64 44.53 74.49
C LEU A 279 8.52 44.73 75.73
N ALA A 280 9.85 44.62 75.59
CA ALA A 280 10.79 44.92 76.65
C ALA A 280 10.79 46.42 77.01
N ALA A 281 10.81 47.31 76.02
CA ALA A 281 10.73 48.75 76.23
C ALA A 281 9.42 49.19 76.90
N TYR A 282 8.28 48.61 76.50
CA TYR A 282 6.99 48.84 77.19
C TYR A 282 6.96 48.31 78.63
N ARG A 283 7.80 47.32 78.96
CA ARG A 283 7.90 46.77 80.31
C ARG A 283 8.82 47.62 81.20
N GLU A 284 9.80 48.31 80.62
CA GLU A 284 10.65 49.29 81.31
C GLU A 284 9.98 50.67 81.49
N GLU A 285 9.07 51.08 80.60
CA GLU A 285 8.29 52.34 80.75
C GLU A 285 7.08 52.20 81.70
N GLY A 286 6.78 50.97 82.16
CA GLY A 286 5.65 50.64 83.04
C GLY A 286 6.01 50.37 84.51
N GLU A 287 7.29 50.47 84.89
CA GLU A 287 7.79 50.47 86.27
C GLU A 287 8.26 51.88 86.69
#